data_AF-A0A9P7BZ78-F1
#
_entry.id   AF-A0A9P7BZ78-F1
#
_cell.length_a   1.000
_cell.length_b   1.000
_cell.length_c   1.000
_cell.angle_alpha   90.00
_cell.angle_beta   90.00
_cell.angle_gamma   90.00
#
_symmetry.space_group_name_H-M   'P 1'
#
loop_
_entity.id
_entity.type
_entity.pdbx_description
1 polymer ?
#
loop_
_entity_poly.entity_id
_entity_poly.type
_entity_poly.pdbx_seq_one_letter_code
_entity_poly.pdbx_strand_id
1 'polypeptide(L)'
;MSSKRSQDSLFAQTIWDLFGRGSSETRPFGDAVIDGIDLDIEGGSPRGYAAMVTALRSKSANQDFLIGAAPQCPFPDAILGSVINAVGLDYVNVQFYNNYCSALGASFNFDVWDTWAKTQSANKQIKVYLTLPGSPRAAESGYVDMPSLSRLVPLVASRLEQ
;
A
#
# COMPACT_ATOMS: atom_id res chain seq x y z
N MET A 1 10.67 -35.03 -5.35
CA MET A 1 11.12 -33.75 -5.94
C MET A 1 10.90 -32.65 -4.90
N SER A 2 11.95 -32.20 -4.23
CA SER A 2 11.84 -31.07 -3.28
C SER A 2 11.73 -29.77 -4.08
N SER A 3 10.55 -29.15 -4.07
CA SER A 3 10.31 -27.87 -4.75
C SER A 3 11.13 -26.79 -4.06
N LYS A 4 12.15 -26.29 -4.76
CA LYS A 4 12.97 -25.16 -4.29
C LYS A 4 12.08 -23.91 -4.36
N ARG A 5 11.48 -23.52 -3.24
CA ARG A 5 10.69 -22.28 -3.14
C ARG A 5 11.60 -21.09 -3.47
N SER A 6 11.12 -20.13 -4.26
CA SER A 6 11.85 -18.87 -4.48
C SER A 6 12.03 -18.11 -3.17
N GLN A 7 13.04 -17.24 -3.07
CA GLN A 7 13.26 -16.43 -1.86
C GLN A 7 12.01 -15.62 -1.48
N ASP A 8 11.28 -15.09 -2.46
CA ASP A 8 10.04 -14.33 -2.23
C ASP A 8 8.92 -15.20 -1.65
N SER A 9 8.82 -16.45 -2.11
CA SER A 9 7.86 -17.42 -1.58
C SER A 9 8.21 -17.87 -0.16
N LEU A 10 9.51 -17.97 0.14
CA LEU A 10 10.00 -18.22 1.49
C LEU A 10 9.69 -17.03 2.41
N PHE A 11 9.93 -15.80 1.97
CA PHE A 11 9.64 -14.62 2.77
C PHE A 11 8.15 -14.47 3.06
N ALA A 12 7.28 -14.70 2.06
CA ALA A 12 5.83 -14.77 2.26
C ALA A 12 5.42 -15.88 3.26
N GLN A 13 6.07 -17.04 3.23
CA GLN A 13 5.83 -18.11 4.22
C GLN A 13 6.24 -17.66 5.61
N THR A 14 7.42 -17.05 5.75
CA THR A 14 7.93 -16.56 7.02
C THR A 14 6.98 -15.52 7.64
N ILE A 15 6.51 -14.53 6.87
CA ILE A 15 5.53 -13.55 7.36
C ILE A 15 4.26 -14.24 7.85
N TRP A 16 3.74 -15.19 7.07
CA TRP A 16 2.52 -15.92 7.41
C TRP A 16 2.65 -16.75 8.69
N ASP A 17 3.80 -17.39 8.89
CA ASP A 17 4.07 -18.24 10.05
C ASP A 17 4.36 -17.44 11.33
N LEU A 18 5.06 -16.30 11.21
CA LEU A 18 5.41 -15.45 12.33
C LEU A 18 4.23 -14.59 12.82
N PHE A 19 3.44 -14.05 11.91
CA PHE A 19 2.46 -13.00 12.23
C PHE A 19 1.03 -13.31 11.78
N GLY A 20 0.88 -14.13 10.74
CA GLY A 20 -0.42 -14.56 10.23
C GLY A 20 -0.96 -15.79 10.98
N ARG A 21 -1.80 -16.54 10.28
CA ARG A 21 -2.43 -17.78 10.77
C ARG A 21 -1.57 -19.04 10.52
N GLY A 22 -0.31 -18.86 10.13
CA GLY A 22 0.67 -19.95 10.11
C GLY A 22 1.15 -20.30 11.52
N SER A 23 2.18 -21.15 11.60
CA SER A 23 2.72 -21.63 12.88
C SER A 23 4.24 -21.49 12.91
N SER A 24 4.75 -21.05 14.06
CA SER A 24 6.17 -20.84 14.33
C SER A 24 6.42 -20.95 15.83
N GLU A 25 7.57 -21.50 16.23
CA GLU A 25 8.03 -21.48 17.63
C GLU A 25 8.31 -20.04 18.11
N THR A 26 8.67 -19.15 17.19
CA THR A 26 8.84 -17.72 17.44
C THR A 26 7.63 -16.97 16.91
N ARG A 27 6.82 -16.38 17.79
CA ARG A 27 5.72 -15.47 17.42
C ARG A 27 5.90 -14.13 18.11
N PRO A 28 6.36 -13.08 17.39
CA PRO A 28 6.71 -11.80 18.01
C PRO A 28 5.55 -11.11 18.73
N PHE A 29 4.32 -11.34 18.29
CA PHE A 29 3.11 -10.81 18.91
C PHE A 29 2.34 -11.85 19.74
N GLY A 30 2.99 -12.96 20.11
CA GLY A 30 2.35 -14.09 20.79
C GLY A 30 1.19 -14.65 19.96
N ASP A 31 0.02 -14.78 20.58
CA ASP A 31 -1.17 -15.36 19.96
C ASP A 31 -1.92 -14.39 19.04
N ALA A 32 -1.51 -13.12 18.97
CA ALA A 32 -2.11 -12.17 18.05
C ALA A 32 -1.87 -12.60 16.59
N VAL A 33 -2.87 -12.34 15.75
CA VAL A 33 -2.85 -12.59 14.31
C VAL A 33 -3.10 -11.26 13.62
N ILE A 34 -2.23 -10.86 12.70
CA ILE A 34 -2.41 -9.61 11.95
C ILE A 34 -3.50 -9.78 10.89
N ASP A 35 -4.25 -8.70 10.66
CA ASP A 35 -5.28 -8.65 9.63
C ASP A 35 -4.72 -8.38 8.23
N GLY A 36 -3.42 -8.12 8.10
CA GLY A 36 -2.84 -7.77 6.82
C GLY A 36 -1.40 -7.28 6.89
N ILE A 37 -0.85 -6.93 5.73
CA ILE A 37 0.46 -6.28 5.60
C ILE A 37 0.36 -5.02 4.74
N ASP A 38 1.27 -4.08 4.98
CA ASP A 38 1.44 -2.88 4.17
C ASP A 38 2.87 -2.84 3.62
N LEU A 39 3.00 -2.61 2.30
CA LEU A 39 4.29 -2.50 1.62
C LEU A 39 4.71 -1.02 1.58
N ASP A 40 5.46 -0.60 2.59
CA ASP A 40 6.09 0.73 2.66
C ASP A 40 7.57 0.63 2.27
N ILE A 41 7.85 0.57 0.96
CA ILE A 41 9.19 0.34 0.43
C ILE A 41 9.73 1.66 -0.15
N GLU A 42 10.58 2.34 0.61
CA GLU A 42 11.07 3.67 0.29
C GLU A 42 12.44 3.70 -0.42
N GLY A 43 13.02 2.54 -0.71
CA GLY A 43 14.31 2.46 -1.38
C GLY A 43 14.72 1.05 -1.79
N GLY A 44 15.88 0.95 -2.46
CA GLY A 44 16.41 -0.30 -2.95
C GLY A 44 15.71 -0.83 -4.20
N SER A 45 15.73 -2.15 -4.38
CA SER A 45 15.16 -2.78 -5.57
C SER A 45 13.69 -3.14 -5.36
N PRO A 46 12.81 -2.95 -6.37
CA PRO A 46 11.42 -3.38 -6.29
C PRO A 46 11.22 -4.88 -6.57
N ARG A 47 12.31 -5.62 -6.84
CA ARG A 47 12.24 -7.04 -7.20
C ARG A 47 11.73 -7.89 -6.03
N GLY A 48 10.91 -8.88 -6.36
CA GLY A 48 10.43 -9.90 -5.42
C GLY A 48 9.09 -9.57 -4.75
N TYR A 49 8.73 -8.30 -4.56
CA TYR A 49 7.50 -7.92 -3.85
C TYR A 49 6.22 -8.42 -4.53
N ALA A 50 6.12 -8.36 -5.86
CA ALA A 50 4.97 -8.90 -6.58
C ALA A 50 4.83 -10.43 -6.38
N ALA A 51 5.94 -11.17 -6.39
CA ALA A 51 5.93 -12.61 -6.13
C ALA A 51 5.58 -12.92 -4.66
N MET A 52 6.09 -12.12 -3.73
CA MET A 52 5.75 -12.21 -2.30
C MET A 52 4.25 -11.98 -2.06
N VAL A 53 3.67 -10.91 -2.62
CA VAL A 53 2.23 -10.62 -2.51
C VAL A 53 1.40 -11.76 -3.10
N THR A 54 1.76 -12.25 -4.29
CA THR A 54 1.10 -13.41 -4.91
C THR A 54 1.13 -14.64 -3.99
N ALA A 55 2.29 -14.93 -3.38
CA ALA A 55 2.42 -16.05 -2.46
C ALA A 55 1.62 -15.86 -1.16
N LEU A 56 1.54 -14.63 -0.62
CA LEU A 56 0.72 -14.32 0.55
C LEU A 56 -0.77 -14.43 0.26
N ARG A 57 -1.24 -13.95 -0.90
CA ARG A 57 -2.64 -14.12 -1.34
C ARG A 57 -3.01 -15.60 -1.43
N SER A 58 -2.15 -16.43 -1.99
CA SER A 58 -2.40 -17.88 -2.03
C SER A 58 -2.52 -18.51 -0.63
N LYS A 59 -1.79 -18.00 0.37
CA LYS A 59 -1.88 -18.48 1.77
C LYS A 59 -3.14 -17.99 2.48
N SER A 60 -3.58 -16.79 2.13
CA SER A 60 -4.70 -16.09 2.76
C SER A 60 -6.00 -16.17 1.96
N ALA A 61 -6.09 -17.02 0.93
CA ALA A 61 -7.19 -17.03 -0.04
C ALA A 61 -8.61 -17.17 0.56
N ASN A 62 -8.74 -17.73 1.77
CA ASN A 62 -10.01 -17.91 2.47
C ASN A 62 -10.09 -17.07 3.77
N GLN A 63 -9.35 -15.97 3.83
CA GLN A 63 -9.26 -15.10 4.99
C GLN A 63 -9.43 -13.65 4.55
N ASP A 64 -10.06 -12.85 5.40
CA ASP A 64 -10.07 -11.40 5.26
C ASP A 64 -8.69 -10.87 5.65
N PHE A 65 -7.73 -10.98 4.72
CA PHE A 65 -6.35 -10.55 4.92
C PHE A 65 -6.02 -9.41 3.96
N LEU A 66 -5.81 -8.22 4.51
CA LEU A 66 -5.55 -7.01 3.74
C LEU A 66 -4.09 -6.95 3.27
N ILE A 67 -3.87 -6.58 2.02
CA ILE A 67 -2.52 -6.29 1.51
C ILE A 67 -2.57 -4.96 0.79
N GLY A 68 -1.85 -3.97 1.33
CA GLY A 68 -1.73 -2.64 0.76
C GLY A 68 -0.29 -2.23 0.48
N ALA A 69 -0.12 -1.01 -0.01
CA ALA A 69 1.18 -0.41 -0.24
C ALA A 69 1.14 1.10 0.03
N ALA A 70 2.28 1.69 0.35
CA ALA A 70 2.41 3.12 0.65
C ALA A 70 3.32 3.85 -0.37
N PRO A 71 2.93 3.93 -1.66
CA PRO A 71 3.70 4.68 -2.64
C PRO A 71 3.73 6.19 -2.31
N GLN A 72 4.77 6.88 -2.74
CA GLN A 72 4.79 8.34 -2.72
C GLN A 72 3.90 8.92 -3.83
N CYS A 73 3.48 10.18 -3.73
CA CYS A 73 2.60 10.78 -4.73
C CYS A 73 3.15 10.87 -6.17
N PRO A 74 4.47 10.93 -6.45
CA PRO A 74 4.96 10.93 -7.84
C PRO A 74 4.49 9.68 -8.57
N PHE A 75 3.91 9.85 -9.76
CA PHE A 75 3.34 8.75 -10.52
C PHE A 75 4.09 8.55 -11.87
N PRO A 76 4.50 7.32 -12.22
CA PRO A 76 4.47 6.13 -11.37
C PRO A 76 5.46 6.24 -10.20
N ASP A 77 5.13 5.60 -9.08
CA ASP A 77 6.06 5.49 -7.94
C ASP A 77 7.33 4.75 -8.37
N ALA A 78 8.49 5.29 -8.01
CA ALA A 78 9.78 4.82 -8.49
C ALA A 78 10.12 3.39 -8.03
N ILE A 79 9.58 2.96 -6.90
CA ILE A 79 9.85 1.65 -6.30
C ILE A 79 8.62 0.75 -6.51
N LEU A 80 7.50 1.14 -5.92
CA LEU A 80 6.28 0.35 -5.88
C LEU A 80 5.49 0.37 -7.18
N GLY A 81 5.74 1.29 -8.12
CA GLY A 81 4.98 1.42 -9.36
C GLY A 81 4.89 0.12 -10.17
N SER A 82 6.00 -0.62 -10.27
CA SER A 82 6.00 -1.93 -10.95
C SER A 82 5.24 -3.02 -10.18
N VAL A 83 5.23 -2.94 -8.84
CA VAL A 83 4.57 -3.90 -7.96
C VAL A 83 3.06 -3.70 -7.99
N ILE A 84 2.57 -2.48 -7.76
CA ILE A 84 1.14 -2.17 -7.73
C ILE A 84 0.45 -2.43 -9.07
N ASN A 85 1.19 -2.37 -10.18
CA ASN A 85 0.69 -2.72 -11.51
C ASN A 85 0.62 -4.24 -11.76
N ALA A 86 1.41 -5.04 -11.03
CA ALA A 86 1.54 -6.46 -11.26
C ALA A 86 0.60 -7.32 -10.40
N VAL A 87 0.16 -6.84 -9.24
CA VAL A 87 -0.61 -7.63 -8.26
C VAL A 87 -1.83 -6.90 -7.71
N GLY A 88 -2.85 -7.67 -7.31
CA GLY A 88 -4.06 -7.15 -6.68
C GLY A 88 -3.84 -6.77 -5.21
N LEU A 89 -3.87 -5.47 -4.93
CA LEU A 89 -3.86 -4.90 -3.58
C LEU A 89 -5.27 -4.46 -3.16
N ASP A 90 -5.53 -4.39 -1.86
CA ASP A 90 -6.80 -3.92 -1.31
C ASP A 90 -6.85 -2.40 -1.20
N TYR A 91 -5.69 -1.79 -0.94
CA TYR A 91 -5.56 -0.34 -0.85
C TYR A 91 -4.17 0.15 -1.23
N VAL A 92 -4.08 1.45 -1.53
CA VAL A 92 -2.83 2.21 -1.55
C VAL A 92 -2.95 3.44 -0.65
N ASN A 93 -2.01 3.59 0.27
CA ASN A 93 -1.84 4.74 1.15
C ASN A 93 -0.91 5.76 0.49
N VAL A 94 -1.37 6.45 -0.55
CA VAL A 94 -0.51 7.36 -1.33
C VAL A 94 -0.05 8.54 -0.47
N GLN A 95 1.25 8.71 -0.32
CA GLN A 95 1.86 9.72 0.53
C GLN A 95 1.86 11.10 -0.18
N PHE A 96 0.88 11.96 0.13
CA PHE A 96 0.73 13.30 -0.46
C PHE A 96 1.46 14.38 0.35
N TYR A 97 2.72 14.11 0.68
CA TYR A 97 3.62 14.99 1.44
C TYR A 97 5.09 14.76 1.01
N ASN A 98 6.01 15.62 1.47
CA ASN A 98 7.44 15.59 1.11
C ASN A 98 7.77 15.61 -0.40
N ASN A 99 6.80 15.98 -1.25
CA ASN A 99 6.92 15.91 -2.70
C ASN A 99 6.18 17.06 -3.39
N TYR A 100 6.52 17.31 -4.65
CA TYR A 100 5.91 18.36 -5.49
C TYR A 100 4.40 18.20 -5.66
N CYS A 101 3.91 16.96 -5.58
CA CYS A 101 2.50 16.57 -5.68
C CYS A 101 1.78 16.49 -4.32
N SER A 102 2.31 17.15 -3.28
CA SER A 102 1.67 17.21 -1.97
C SER A 102 0.24 17.76 -2.02
N ALA A 103 -0.56 17.46 -1.00
CA ALA A 103 -2.00 17.72 -0.94
C ALA A 103 -2.43 19.19 -1.13
N LEU A 104 -1.56 20.13 -0.75
CA LEU A 104 -1.78 21.57 -0.93
C LEU A 104 -0.88 22.17 -2.03
N GLY A 105 -0.09 21.33 -2.70
CA GLY A 105 0.79 21.72 -3.79
C GLY A 105 0.00 21.97 -5.09
N ALA A 106 0.55 22.82 -5.95
CA ALA A 106 -0.03 23.12 -7.26
C ALA A 106 -0.10 21.89 -8.20
N SER A 107 0.66 20.84 -7.89
CA SER A 107 0.70 19.59 -8.67
C SER A 107 0.06 18.42 -7.93
N PHE A 108 -0.86 18.69 -7.00
CA PHE A 108 -1.65 17.65 -6.35
C PHE A 108 -2.34 16.76 -7.39
N ASN A 109 -2.08 15.45 -7.34
CA ASN A 109 -2.38 14.51 -8.43
C ASN A 109 -3.22 13.29 -7.99
N PHE A 110 -4.13 13.48 -7.04
CA PHE A 110 -5.00 12.39 -6.57
C PHE A 110 -5.85 11.76 -7.69
N ASP A 111 -6.26 12.56 -8.67
CA ASP A 111 -6.98 12.14 -9.87
C ASP A 111 -6.19 11.17 -10.75
N VAL A 112 -4.87 11.30 -10.80
CA VAL A 112 -3.99 10.35 -11.50
C VAL A 112 -4.03 8.98 -10.82
N TRP A 113 -3.98 8.96 -9.49
CA TRP A 113 -4.08 7.72 -8.70
C TRP A 113 -5.48 7.09 -8.76
N ASP A 114 -6.55 7.89 -8.75
CA ASP A 114 -7.92 7.41 -8.98
C ASP A 114 -8.09 6.82 -10.39
N THR A 115 -7.55 7.49 -11.41
CA THR A 115 -7.55 6.99 -12.79
C THR A 115 -6.80 5.67 -12.90
N TRP A 116 -5.63 5.56 -12.27
CA TRP A 116 -4.88 4.31 -12.20
C TRP A 116 -5.67 3.19 -11.54
N ALA A 117 -6.32 3.45 -10.39
CA ALA A 117 -7.12 2.46 -9.68
C ALA A 117 -8.24 1.89 -10.57
N LYS A 118 -8.92 2.75 -11.33
CA LYS A 118 -10.01 2.37 -12.25
C LYS A 118 -9.51 1.66 -13.52
N THR A 119 -8.40 2.12 -14.09
CA THR A 119 -7.98 1.70 -15.45
C THR A 119 -6.89 0.65 -15.46
N GLN A 120 -5.97 0.67 -14.50
CA GLN A 120 -4.72 -0.11 -14.54
C GLN A 120 -4.57 -1.12 -13.41
N SER A 121 -5.03 -0.82 -12.18
CA SER A 121 -4.90 -1.75 -11.04
C SER A 121 -5.42 -3.15 -11.37
N ALA A 122 -4.72 -4.19 -10.92
CA ALA A 122 -5.16 -5.58 -11.06
C ALA A 122 -6.44 -5.86 -10.23
N ASN A 123 -6.64 -5.13 -9.12
CA ASN A 123 -7.88 -5.12 -8.35
C ASN A 123 -8.65 -3.83 -8.62
N LYS A 124 -9.77 -3.89 -9.36
CA LYS A 124 -10.60 -2.72 -9.66
C LYS A 124 -11.39 -2.18 -8.48
N GLN A 125 -11.41 -2.91 -7.36
CA GLN A 125 -12.03 -2.46 -6.10
C GLN A 125 -11.03 -1.84 -5.13
N ILE A 126 -9.76 -1.70 -5.53
CA ILE A 126 -8.71 -1.09 -4.72
C ILE A 126 -9.13 0.29 -4.21
N LYS A 127 -8.80 0.60 -2.96
CA LYS A 127 -9.05 1.91 -2.36
C LYS A 127 -7.80 2.78 -2.42
N VAL A 128 -7.93 4.00 -2.93
CA VAL A 128 -6.87 5.02 -2.89
C VAL A 128 -7.13 5.93 -1.69
N TYR A 129 -6.17 6.01 -0.78
CA TYR A 129 -6.26 6.87 0.40
C TYR A 129 -5.43 8.15 0.24
N LEU A 130 -5.95 9.24 0.79
CA LEU A 130 -5.23 10.49 0.97
C LEU A 130 -4.41 10.41 2.26
N THR A 131 -3.12 10.06 2.17
CA THR A 131 -2.24 9.99 3.35
C THR A 131 -1.55 11.33 3.60
N LEU A 132 -1.69 11.85 4.81
CA LEU A 132 -1.21 13.18 5.22
C LEU A 132 -0.40 13.13 6.54
N PRO A 133 0.50 14.08 6.78
CA PRO A 133 1.19 14.20 8.07
C PRO A 133 0.21 14.53 9.21
N GLY A 134 0.30 13.82 10.33
CA GLY A 134 -0.58 14.03 11.49
C GLY A 134 -0.29 15.28 12.33
N SER A 135 0.84 15.96 12.08
CA SER A 135 1.20 17.22 12.74
C SER A 135 2.19 18.02 11.88
N PRO A 136 2.42 19.32 12.17
CA PRO A 136 3.43 20.12 11.47
C PRO A 136 4.86 19.58 11.52
N ARG A 137 5.16 18.65 12.44
CA ARG A 137 6.50 18.03 12.62
C ARG A 137 6.53 16.56 12.22
N ALA A 138 5.43 16.01 11.71
CA ALA A 138 5.36 14.59 11.34
C ALA A 138 6.03 14.27 9.99
N ALA A 139 6.28 15.30 9.18
CA ALA A 139 6.97 15.21 7.90
C ALA A 139 7.79 16.49 7.67
N GLU A 140 8.69 16.46 6.68
CA GLU A 140 9.49 17.63 6.31
C GLU A 140 8.61 18.74 5.72
N SER A 141 7.60 18.37 4.92
CA SER A 141 6.65 19.31 4.33
C SER A 141 5.30 18.64 4.02
N GLY A 142 4.27 19.44 3.73
CA GLY A 142 2.97 18.93 3.28
C GLY A 142 1.95 18.67 4.40
N TYR A 143 2.18 19.19 5.62
CA TYR A 143 1.14 19.20 6.66
C TYR A 143 -0.08 20.01 6.19
N VAL A 144 -1.27 19.45 6.42
CA VAL A 144 -2.56 20.08 6.09
C VAL A 144 -3.27 20.40 7.38
N ASP A 145 -3.51 21.68 7.63
CA ASP A 145 -4.30 22.11 8.78
C ASP A 145 -5.79 21.75 8.61
N MET A 146 -6.53 21.74 9.72
CA MET A 146 -7.96 21.38 9.68
C MET A 146 -8.80 22.22 8.70
N PRO A 147 -8.66 23.57 8.65
CA PRO A 147 -9.39 24.38 7.67
C PRO A 147 -9.10 23.97 6.22
N SER A 148 -7.85 23.68 5.88
CA SER A 148 -7.49 23.25 4.52
C SER A 148 -7.96 21.84 4.24
N LEU A 149 -7.87 20.93 5.22
CA LEU A 149 -8.37 19.56 5.11
C LEU A 149 -9.88 19.54 4.84
N SER A 150 -10.66 20.36 5.56
CA SER A 150 -12.12 20.47 5.33
C SER A 150 -12.48 20.94 3.93
N ARG A 151 -11.61 21.72 3.27
CA ARG A 151 -11.80 22.12 1.86
C ARG A 151 -11.31 21.05 0.88
N LEU A 152 -10.26 20.32 1.24
CA LEU A 152 -9.64 19.30 0.39
C LEU A 152 -10.47 18.02 0.32
N VAL A 153 -11.01 17.54 1.45
CA VAL A 153 -11.74 16.26 1.52
C VAL A 153 -12.86 16.17 0.48
N PRO A 154 -13.73 17.17 0.28
CA PRO A 154 -14.77 17.11 -0.76
C PRO A 154 -14.25 16.98 -2.20
N LEU A 155 -13.00 17.37 -2.47
CA LEU A 155 -12.40 17.28 -3.81
C LEU A 155 -11.87 15.87 -4.13
N VAL A 156 -11.52 15.10 -3.09
CA VAL A 156 -10.93 13.75 -3.21
C VAL A 156 -11.88 12.65 -2.74
N ALA A 157 -12.86 13.00 -1.91
CA ALA A 157 -13.97 12.14 -1.56
C ALA A 157 -14.70 11.80 -2.85
N SER A 158 -14.57 10.54 -3.21
CA SER A 158 -15.00 9.98 -4.46
C SER A 158 -16.41 10.44 -4.85
N ARG A 159 -16.51 10.98 -6.07
CA ARG A 159 -17.70 11.00 -6.92
C ARG A 159 -18.19 9.56 -7.18
N LEU A 160 -18.66 8.85 -6.14
CA LEU A 160 -19.13 7.47 -6.20
C LEU A 160 -20.51 7.30 -6.88
N GLU A 161 -21.03 8.35 -7.54
CA GLU A 161 -22.37 8.35 -8.15
C GLU A 161 -22.40 8.91 -9.58
N GLN A 162 -21.47 8.50 -10.45
CA GLN A 162 -21.68 8.62 -11.91
C GLN A 162 -21.28 7.34 -12.62
#